data_AF-A0A954JZY6-F1
#
_entry.id   AF-A0A954JZY6-F1
#
_cell.length_a   1.000
_cell.length_b   1.000
_cell.length_c   1.000
_cell.angle_alpha   90.00
_cell.angle_beta   90.00
_cell.angle_gamma   90.00
#
_symmetry.space_group_name_H-M   'P 1'
#
loop_
_entity.id
_entity.type
_entity.pdbx_description
1 polymer ?
#
loop_
_entity_poly.entity_id
_entity_poly.type
_entity_poly.pdbx_seq_one_letter_code
_entity_poly.pdbx_strand_id
1 'polypeptide(L)'
;VAGNFSGPADTADDINGPISTDSTANLIGDAATSGGLSDGDNANIVGISGSGTRPIAQIIDPVLRDNGGPTLTHMLVVGSLAIDAGSSLFDAGISSDQRGIARPQNTAFDIGAVEVELATITGRKWLDTNGDGARLPKALVDLGFFAQSGTFFFNAYRGQEKWVRATNADWYFILPNGVITRWDNTPGQLTGMAVAQLPTRFYLDEYLLVESEIEPFLNGWTIELLDKDDQVVATSETADIDLNQDGMIDPEHERGVYQFTLLVSGTYTVREINQTGYSPSAGPTSMSAQQAYDLDQSLNLNYTGNYHTNFGGRGENWLRKSDGWIYILSDGSVYDWDRNSGGTHGPVTGTLIANLDPVFYTNPQLLSDAGNPQVSVAAGTMATGPDFGNYMPTIISGRVFEDTNQDGMRDLNESYRNGRIVQLIDRDGNIVREVQSGNVESDGSVGIDPNTESGVYEFTNVVPGRYTVRHVLNTAEFETVPFNNQYASLAYRLNQRLDLKFTGNYFESDGTNQERFLYSVSLKGWVYITKAGDLYQWNPTSGPAPIPLSGTLIARLDATYYNDPAKLYNAQPTSITLTSSGSEQLDYNFGFYDIDAVFGDFGQLV
;
A
#
# COMPACT_ATOMS: atom_id res chain seq x y z
N VAL A 1 34.10 30.90 22.80
CA VAL A 1 34.56 30.59 21.44
C VAL A 1 34.93 29.12 21.41
N ALA A 2 34.33 28.34 20.52
CA ALA A 2 34.57 26.91 20.40
C ALA A 2 35.08 26.59 19.00
N GLY A 3 36.06 25.69 18.88
CA GLY A 3 36.60 25.24 17.60
C GLY A 3 37.66 26.15 16.99
N ASN A 4 38.29 27.02 17.77
CA ASN A 4 39.42 27.82 17.33
C ASN A 4 40.72 27.01 17.40
N PHE A 5 41.71 27.37 16.58
CA PHE A 5 43.02 26.73 16.55
C PHE A 5 44.15 27.76 16.56
N SER A 6 45.24 27.43 17.25
CA SER A 6 46.49 28.19 17.21
C SER A 6 47.47 27.53 16.24
N GLY A 7 47.67 28.16 15.08
CA GLY A 7 48.53 27.61 14.02
C GLY A 7 47.93 26.37 13.35
N PRO A 8 48.77 25.49 12.76
CA PRO A 8 48.32 24.31 11.99
C PRO A 8 48.02 23.09 12.90
N ALA A 9 47.60 23.30 14.14
CA ALA A 9 47.36 22.22 15.09
C ALA A 9 46.05 21.47 14.78
N ASP A 10 46.00 20.19 15.13
CA ASP A 10 44.81 19.34 14.97
C ASP A 10 43.92 19.31 16.24
N THR A 11 44.36 19.97 17.31
CA THR A 11 43.62 20.14 18.58
C THR A 11 43.20 21.59 18.74
N ALA A 12 41.94 21.82 19.09
CA ALA A 12 41.41 23.16 19.33
C ALA A 12 42.19 23.86 20.46
N ASP A 13 42.46 25.15 20.28
CA ASP A 13 43.08 26.06 21.23
C ASP A 13 42.18 27.30 21.32
N ASP A 14 41.14 27.19 22.15
CA ASP A 14 40.03 28.12 22.13
C ASP A 14 40.37 29.46 22.78
N ILE A 15 41.09 29.43 23.90
CA ILE A 15 41.57 30.61 24.62
C ILE A 15 43.02 30.40 25.06
N ASN A 16 43.88 31.35 24.67
CA ASN A 16 45.25 31.44 25.17
C ASN A 16 45.34 32.49 26.29
N GLY A 17 45.65 32.04 27.50
CA GLY A 17 45.82 32.87 28.70
C GLY A 17 44.58 32.95 29.60
N PRO A 18 44.70 33.56 30.80
CA PRO A 18 43.61 33.64 31.75
C PRO A 18 42.54 34.65 31.30
N ILE A 19 41.28 34.30 31.50
CA ILE A 19 40.13 35.20 31.35
C ILE A 19 39.43 35.41 32.69
N SER A 20 38.61 36.46 32.77
CA SER A 20 37.87 36.76 33.99
C SER A 20 36.93 35.60 34.34
N THR A 21 37.00 35.10 35.58
CA THR A 21 36.08 34.06 36.07
C THR A 21 34.65 34.58 36.24
N ASP A 22 34.47 35.91 36.26
CA ASP A 22 33.15 36.55 36.29
C ASP A 22 32.48 36.57 34.91
N SER A 23 33.17 36.12 33.85
CA SER A 23 32.56 35.99 32.53
C SER A 23 31.40 34.99 32.57
N THR A 24 30.34 35.31 31.84
CA THR A 24 29.09 34.55 31.82
C THR A 24 28.73 34.11 30.40
N ALA A 25 27.93 33.05 30.28
CA ALA A 25 27.35 32.60 29.01
C ALA A 25 28.37 32.38 27.87
N ASN A 26 29.55 31.81 28.18
CA ASN A 26 30.56 31.48 27.19
C ASN A 26 30.42 30.03 26.74
N LEU A 27 30.55 29.77 25.44
CA LEU A 27 30.68 28.42 24.90
C LEU A 27 32.12 28.17 24.47
N ILE A 28 32.86 27.35 25.22
CA ILE A 28 34.24 26.94 24.95
C ILE A 28 34.26 25.46 24.57
N GLY A 29 34.85 25.15 23.42
CA GLY A 29 34.87 23.80 22.85
C GLY A 29 35.86 22.89 23.56
N ASP A 30 37.05 23.39 23.90
CA ASP A 30 38.10 22.63 24.59
C ASP A 30 38.28 23.06 26.05
N ALA A 31 38.12 22.11 26.97
CA ALA A 31 38.23 22.37 28.40
C ALA A 31 39.67 22.69 28.83
N ALA A 32 40.69 22.16 28.16
CA ALA A 32 42.08 22.41 28.52
C ALA A 32 42.51 23.86 28.21
N THR A 33 41.84 24.49 27.24
CA THR A 33 42.09 25.86 26.80
C THR A 33 40.94 26.80 27.18
N SER A 34 40.27 26.56 28.32
CA SER A 34 39.14 27.38 28.79
C SER A 34 39.52 28.75 29.37
N GLY A 35 40.82 29.05 29.46
CA GLY A 35 41.32 30.26 30.09
C GLY A 35 40.96 30.40 31.58
N GLY A 36 40.63 29.29 32.24
CA GLY A 36 40.26 29.25 33.66
C GLY A 36 38.75 29.29 33.93
N LEU A 37 37.90 29.26 32.89
CA LEU A 37 36.47 29.03 33.08
C LEU A 37 36.18 27.56 33.39
N SER A 38 35.17 27.35 34.23
CA SER A 38 34.61 26.04 34.54
C SER A 38 33.26 25.85 33.86
N ASP A 39 32.93 24.61 33.52
CA ASP A 39 31.60 24.23 33.02
C ASP A 39 30.55 24.41 34.12
N GLY A 40 29.38 24.96 33.77
CA GLY A 40 28.25 25.20 34.68
C GLY A 40 28.37 26.48 35.54
N ASP A 41 29.57 26.99 35.77
CA ASP A 41 29.77 28.26 36.48
C ASP A 41 29.34 29.44 35.60
N ASN A 42 28.50 30.34 36.12
CA ASN A 42 28.01 31.53 35.40
C ASN A 42 27.40 31.25 34.01
N ALA A 43 26.76 30.08 33.86
CA ALA A 43 26.21 29.58 32.58
C ALA A 43 27.27 29.39 31.48
N ASN A 44 28.54 29.23 31.85
CA ASN A 44 29.58 28.84 30.89
C ASN A 44 29.42 27.35 30.54
N ILE A 45 29.62 27.05 29.27
CA ILE A 45 29.65 25.69 28.71
C ILE A 45 31.09 25.44 28.27
N VAL A 46 31.75 24.46 28.87
CA VAL A 46 33.19 24.21 28.68
C VAL A 46 33.44 22.73 28.41
N GLY A 47 33.93 22.41 27.21
CA GLY A 47 34.22 21.03 26.82
C GLY A 47 32.98 20.13 26.83
N ILE A 48 33.21 18.86 27.16
CA ILE A 48 32.18 17.85 27.45
C ILE A 48 32.12 17.69 28.97
N SER A 49 31.20 18.43 29.60
CA SER A 49 31.02 18.47 31.07
C SER A 49 32.31 18.85 31.82
N GLY A 50 33.00 19.90 31.36
CA GLY A 50 34.24 20.39 31.95
C GLY A 50 35.49 19.61 31.57
N SER A 51 35.42 18.68 30.62
CA SER A 51 36.55 17.85 30.19
C SER A 51 36.61 17.66 28.68
N GLY A 52 37.82 17.43 28.15
CA GLY A 52 38.05 17.15 26.73
C GLY A 52 37.57 18.26 25.78
N THR A 53 37.46 17.89 24.50
CA THR A 53 37.07 18.80 23.42
C THR A 53 35.73 18.37 22.83
N ARG A 54 34.79 19.32 22.73
CA ARG A 54 33.51 19.17 22.07
C ARG A 54 33.68 19.37 20.55
N PRO A 55 33.20 18.44 19.71
CA PRO A 55 33.24 18.61 18.26
C PRO A 55 32.45 19.86 17.82
N ILE A 56 33.07 20.72 17.00
CA ILE A 56 32.43 21.95 16.53
C ILE A 56 31.15 21.68 15.70
N ALA A 57 31.11 20.55 14.99
CA ALA A 57 29.95 20.10 14.23
C ALA A 57 28.71 19.78 15.09
N GLN A 58 28.86 19.64 16.42
CA GLN A 58 27.72 19.53 17.35
C GLN A 58 27.19 20.89 17.82
N ILE A 59 27.84 21.99 17.43
CA ILE A 59 27.46 23.35 17.82
C ILE A 59 26.94 24.12 16.61
N ILE A 60 27.68 24.09 15.50
CA ILE A 60 27.37 24.79 14.26
C ILE A 60 27.59 23.89 13.04
N ASP A 61 26.92 24.21 11.95
CA ASP A 61 27.32 23.72 10.63
C ASP A 61 28.71 24.30 10.29
N PRO A 62 29.74 23.46 10.13
CA PRO A 62 31.10 23.93 9.88
C PRO A 62 31.28 24.55 8.48
N VAL A 63 30.29 24.43 7.60
CA VAL A 63 30.31 25.06 6.27
C VAL A 63 29.63 26.42 6.35
N LEU A 64 30.36 27.46 5.96
CA LEU A 64 29.82 28.82 5.85
C LEU A 64 28.86 28.89 4.66
N ARG A 65 27.59 29.31 4.89
CA ARG A 65 26.54 29.31 3.85
C ARG A 65 25.72 30.59 3.85
N ASP A 66 24.96 30.77 2.78
CA ASP A 66 23.92 31.80 2.73
C ASP A 66 22.70 31.29 3.50
N ASN A 67 22.54 31.75 4.74
CA ASN A 67 21.38 31.44 5.59
C ASN A 67 20.47 32.66 5.74
N GLY A 68 20.46 33.54 4.74
CA GLY A 68 19.78 34.83 4.77
C GLY A 68 20.62 35.94 5.39
N GLY A 69 20.32 37.19 5.01
CA GLY A 69 21.03 38.37 5.47
C GLY A 69 22.17 38.84 4.52
N PRO A 70 22.94 39.86 4.93
CA PRO A 70 23.95 40.50 4.07
C PRO A 70 25.30 39.75 3.99
N THR A 71 25.53 38.72 4.83
CA THR A 71 26.78 37.95 4.89
C THR A 71 26.50 36.47 5.03
N LEU A 72 27.43 35.61 4.56
CA LEU A 72 27.37 34.18 4.85
C LEU A 72 27.56 33.93 6.36
N THR A 73 26.92 32.90 6.90
CA THR A 73 26.89 32.61 8.33
C THR A 73 27.03 31.11 8.60
N HIS A 74 27.48 30.75 9.81
CA HIS A 74 27.38 29.38 10.32
C HIS A 74 26.06 29.24 11.07
N MET A 75 25.21 28.31 10.64
CA MET A 75 23.94 28.03 11.30
C MET A 75 24.19 27.16 12.53
N LEU A 76 23.47 27.37 13.64
CA LEU A 76 23.47 26.42 14.75
C LEU A 76 22.86 25.10 14.27
N VAL A 77 23.37 23.96 14.74
CA VAL A 77 22.77 22.65 14.44
C VAL A 77 21.60 22.35 15.37
N VAL A 78 20.75 21.39 15.00
CA VAL A 78 19.68 20.87 15.87
C VAL A 78 20.29 20.40 17.21
N GLY A 79 19.70 20.83 18.32
CA GLY A 79 20.16 20.48 19.67
C GLY A 79 21.47 21.18 20.10
N SER A 80 21.93 22.20 19.36
CA SER A 80 23.13 22.96 19.72
C SER A 80 23.00 23.59 21.10
N LEU A 81 24.03 23.43 21.94
CA LEU A 81 24.12 24.05 23.26
C LEU A 81 24.28 25.58 23.20
N ALA A 82 24.44 26.16 22.01
CA ALA A 82 24.44 27.60 21.83
C ALA A 82 23.02 28.20 21.82
N ILE A 83 21.99 27.37 21.59
CA ILE A 83 20.59 27.80 21.55
C ILE A 83 20.12 28.15 22.97
N ASP A 84 19.50 29.31 23.16
CA ASP A 84 18.98 29.83 24.43
C ASP A 84 20.02 29.89 25.59
N ALA A 85 21.32 29.88 25.26
CA ALA A 85 22.40 29.84 26.26
C ALA A 85 23.11 31.19 26.48
N GLY A 86 22.74 32.21 25.71
CA GLY A 86 23.36 33.53 25.69
C GLY A 86 22.82 34.48 26.75
N SER A 87 23.63 35.49 27.06
CA SER A 87 23.23 36.61 27.92
C SER A 87 22.43 37.66 27.14
N SER A 88 21.56 38.39 27.84
CA SER A 88 20.82 39.52 27.25
C SER A 88 21.78 40.64 26.85
N LEU A 89 21.70 41.09 25.60
CA LEU A 89 22.51 42.17 25.06
C LEU A 89 21.70 43.46 24.78
N PHE A 90 20.49 43.57 25.36
CA PHE A 90 19.65 44.75 25.18
C PHE A 90 20.31 46.04 25.68
N ASP A 91 21.05 45.99 26.78
CA ASP A 91 21.79 47.15 27.31
C ASP A 91 22.91 47.62 26.37
N ALA A 92 23.41 46.71 25.51
CA ALA A 92 24.35 47.03 24.44
C ALA A 92 23.66 47.51 23.14
N GLY A 93 22.32 47.61 23.13
CA GLY A 93 21.54 48.01 21.97
C GLY A 93 21.46 46.97 20.87
N ILE A 94 21.85 45.71 21.14
CA ILE A 94 21.80 44.61 20.18
C ILE A 94 20.42 43.97 20.27
N SER A 95 19.60 44.21 19.24
CA SER A 95 18.23 43.71 19.15
C SER A 95 18.01 42.69 18.04
N SER A 96 19.03 42.45 17.21
CA SER A 96 18.96 41.49 16.10
C SER A 96 20.29 40.77 15.89
N ASP A 97 20.23 39.59 15.28
CA ASP A 97 21.39 38.86 14.81
C ASP A 97 21.96 39.43 13.50
N GLN A 98 23.05 38.85 12.99
CA GLN A 98 23.72 39.35 11.79
C GLN A 98 22.89 39.25 10.50
N ARG A 99 21.76 38.52 10.54
CA ARG A 99 20.82 38.36 9.42
C ARG A 99 19.66 39.34 9.52
N GLY A 100 19.51 40.02 10.65
CA GLY A 100 18.41 40.92 10.96
C GLY A 100 17.25 40.26 11.71
N ILE A 101 17.40 39.01 12.16
CA ILE A 101 16.40 38.32 12.98
C ILE A 101 16.42 38.91 14.38
N ALA A 102 15.25 39.24 14.93
CA ALA A 102 15.13 39.86 16.25
C ALA A 102 15.62 38.92 17.35
N ARG A 103 16.15 39.47 18.44
CA ARG A 103 16.59 38.71 19.62
C ARG A 103 15.76 39.03 20.87
N PRO A 104 15.45 38.05 21.74
CA PRO A 104 15.53 36.61 21.49
C PRO A 104 14.31 36.09 20.71
N GLN A 105 14.44 34.93 20.06
CA GLN A 105 13.30 34.27 19.39
C GLN A 105 12.60 33.25 20.31
N ASN A 106 13.35 32.60 21.19
CA ASN A 106 12.81 31.62 22.13
C ASN A 106 12.92 32.17 23.56
N THR A 107 13.53 31.42 24.48
CA THR A 107 13.52 31.77 25.90
C THR A 107 14.67 32.69 26.31
N ALA A 108 15.77 32.70 25.54
CA ALA A 108 16.95 33.52 25.78
C ALA A 108 17.68 33.85 24.46
N PHE A 109 18.76 34.63 24.55
CA PHE A 109 19.59 34.90 23.38
C PHE A 109 20.38 33.65 23.03
N ASP A 110 20.66 33.43 21.75
CA ASP A 110 21.61 32.41 21.34
C ASP A 110 23.06 32.91 21.44
N ILE A 111 23.97 32.02 21.87
CA ILE A 111 25.41 32.30 21.87
C ILE A 111 25.91 32.35 20.42
N GLY A 112 26.45 33.51 20.02
CA GLY A 112 27.14 33.67 18.75
C GLY A 112 26.40 34.61 17.80
N ALA A 113 26.71 34.48 16.51
CA ALA A 113 26.35 35.49 15.51
C ALA A 113 24.91 35.37 14.99
N VAL A 114 24.21 34.28 15.33
CA VAL A 114 22.89 33.92 14.83
C VAL A 114 21.91 33.77 15.99
N GLU A 115 20.63 34.08 15.74
CA GLU A 115 19.48 33.82 16.62
C GLU A 115 18.47 32.91 15.90
N VAL A 116 18.22 31.72 16.43
CA VAL A 116 17.47 30.65 15.80
C VAL A 116 15.98 30.78 16.12
N GLU A 117 15.17 30.89 15.07
CA GLU A 117 13.74 30.64 15.15
C GLU A 117 13.50 29.13 15.01
N LEU A 118 13.10 28.48 16.10
CA LEU A 118 12.94 27.04 16.12
C LEU A 118 11.65 26.60 15.41
N ALA A 119 11.77 25.58 14.58
CA ALA A 119 10.67 24.98 13.84
C ALA A 119 10.21 23.67 14.48
N THR A 120 9.05 23.20 14.03
CA THR A 120 8.49 21.90 14.40
C THR A 120 8.11 21.12 13.16
N ILE A 121 8.40 19.82 13.14
CA ILE A 121 7.79 18.86 12.20
C ILE A 121 6.85 17.98 13.00
N THR A 122 5.61 17.83 12.52
CA THR A 122 4.61 16.95 13.14
C THR A 122 3.92 16.09 12.10
N GLY A 123 3.67 14.83 12.43
CA GLY A 123 2.88 13.91 11.63
C GLY A 123 2.32 12.80 12.50
N ARG A 124 1.70 11.81 11.88
CA ARG A 124 0.98 10.76 12.61
C ARG A 124 1.26 9.37 12.11
N LYS A 125 0.95 8.40 12.96
CA LYS A 125 1.05 6.96 12.71
C LYS A 125 -0.31 6.30 12.81
N TRP A 126 -0.66 5.48 11.83
CA TRP A 126 -1.94 4.76 11.79
C TRP A 126 -1.78 3.30 11.40
N LEU A 127 -2.80 2.50 11.76
CA LEU A 127 -2.96 1.11 11.37
C LEU A 127 -3.77 1.04 10.09
N ASP A 128 -3.16 0.49 9.06
CA ASP A 128 -3.79 0.21 7.78
C ASP A 128 -4.45 -1.17 7.83
N THR A 129 -5.77 -1.17 8.00
CA THR A 129 -6.51 -2.41 8.27
C THR A 129 -6.85 -3.15 6.98
N ASN A 130 -6.99 -2.43 5.87
CA ASN A 130 -7.38 -2.97 4.57
C ASN A 130 -6.20 -3.05 3.57
N GLY A 131 -5.00 -2.60 3.96
CA GLY A 131 -3.76 -2.72 3.21
C GLY A 131 -3.68 -1.82 1.98
N ASP A 132 -4.59 -0.85 1.85
CA ASP A 132 -4.65 0.02 0.68
C ASP A 132 -3.68 1.21 0.78
N GLY A 133 -3.16 1.50 1.98
CA GLY A 133 -2.23 2.59 2.25
C GLY A 133 -2.83 3.99 2.11
N ALA A 134 -4.14 4.14 2.26
CA ALA A 134 -4.87 5.39 2.17
C ALA A 134 -5.87 5.56 3.32
N ARG A 135 -5.54 6.44 4.27
CA ARG A 135 -6.45 6.76 5.37
C ARG A 135 -7.55 7.75 5.00
N LEU A 136 -8.79 7.37 5.28
CA LEU A 136 -9.93 8.29 5.32
C LEU A 136 -10.18 8.84 6.73
N PRO A 137 -10.58 10.12 6.86
CA PRO A 137 -11.12 10.62 8.12
C PRO A 137 -12.30 9.76 8.57
N LYS A 138 -12.37 9.45 9.88
CA LYS A 138 -13.44 8.59 10.41
C LYS A 138 -14.85 9.06 10.03
N ALA A 139 -15.06 10.37 10.00
CA ALA A 139 -16.33 10.97 9.61
C ALA A 139 -16.77 10.60 8.18
N LEU A 140 -15.83 10.34 7.26
CA LEU A 140 -16.13 9.86 5.91
C LEU A 140 -16.35 8.35 5.88
N VAL A 141 -15.55 7.58 6.62
CA VAL A 141 -15.75 6.12 6.75
C VAL A 141 -17.15 5.82 7.30
N ASP A 142 -17.58 6.57 8.31
CA ASP A 142 -18.91 6.43 8.94
C ASP A 142 -20.08 6.70 7.97
N LEU A 143 -19.85 7.37 6.84
CA LEU A 143 -20.88 7.54 5.80
C LEU A 143 -21.16 6.23 5.06
N GLY A 144 -20.20 5.29 5.04
CA GLY A 144 -20.29 4.00 4.35
C GLY A 144 -20.58 4.17 2.86
N PHE A 145 -19.61 4.68 2.11
CA PHE A 145 -19.78 4.86 0.67
C PHE A 145 -19.92 3.52 -0.04
N PHE A 146 -20.75 3.48 -1.08
CA PHE A 146 -20.94 2.31 -1.94
C PHE A 146 -21.24 2.71 -3.39
N ALA A 147 -20.93 1.80 -4.30
CA ALA A 147 -21.32 1.91 -5.70
C ALA A 147 -22.81 1.57 -5.85
N GLN A 148 -23.61 2.48 -6.38
CA GLN A 148 -25.04 2.21 -6.55
C GLN A 148 -25.26 1.13 -7.60
N SER A 149 -25.94 0.04 -7.21
CA SER A 149 -26.15 -1.13 -8.06
C SER A 149 -24.84 -1.73 -8.59
N GLY A 150 -23.73 -1.56 -7.85
CA GLY A 150 -22.41 -2.04 -8.24
C GLY A 150 -21.75 -1.23 -9.37
N THR A 151 -22.28 -0.05 -9.72
CA THR A 151 -21.73 0.78 -10.80
C THR A 151 -21.39 2.18 -10.29
N PHE A 152 -20.21 2.68 -10.66
CA PHE A 152 -19.82 4.07 -10.46
C PHE A 152 -20.27 4.93 -11.64
N PHE A 153 -20.81 6.11 -11.35
CA PHE A 153 -21.15 7.07 -12.41
C PHE A 153 -19.99 8.04 -12.59
N PHE A 154 -19.62 8.26 -13.86
CA PHE A 154 -18.56 9.19 -14.23
C PHE A 154 -19.12 10.30 -15.10
N ASN A 155 -18.73 11.53 -14.78
CA ASN A 155 -18.88 12.72 -15.60
C ASN A 155 -20.32 13.01 -16.05
N ALA A 156 -21.30 12.68 -15.21
CA ALA A 156 -22.72 12.90 -15.46
C ALA A 156 -23.04 14.38 -15.78
N TYR A 157 -22.32 15.32 -15.17
CA TYR A 157 -22.49 16.77 -15.29
C TYR A 157 -21.29 17.49 -15.93
N ARG A 158 -20.44 16.77 -16.66
CA ARG A 158 -19.34 17.33 -17.48
C ARG A 158 -18.21 18.01 -16.69
N GLY A 159 -18.08 17.74 -15.40
CA GLY A 159 -16.99 18.25 -14.56
C GLY A 159 -15.88 17.24 -14.30
N GLN A 160 -15.89 16.10 -15.00
CA GLN A 160 -15.02 14.94 -14.77
C GLN A 160 -15.21 14.32 -13.38
N GLU A 161 -16.37 14.52 -12.77
CA GLU A 161 -16.64 14.03 -11.43
C GLU A 161 -16.92 12.52 -11.40
N LYS A 162 -16.55 11.85 -10.31
CA LYS A 162 -16.92 10.47 -10.02
C LYS A 162 -17.93 10.45 -8.87
N TRP A 163 -18.99 9.67 -9.00
CA TRP A 163 -20.11 9.67 -8.05
C TRP A 163 -20.11 8.42 -7.18
N VAL A 164 -20.33 8.64 -5.89
CA VAL A 164 -20.54 7.59 -4.87
C VAL A 164 -21.78 7.91 -4.04
N ARG A 165 -22.38 6.88 -3.45
CA ARG A 165 -23.55 7.03 -2.59
C ARG A 165 -23.22 6.60 -1.17
N ALA A 166 -23.71 7.35 -0.19
CA ALA A 166 -23.54 7.00 1.22
C ALA A 166 -24.75 6.22 1.76
N THR A 167 -24.55 5.47 2.85
CA THR A 167 -25.62 4.71 3.53
C THR A 167 -26.79 5.58 3.98
N ASN A 168 -26.53 6.87 4.25
CA ASN A 168 -27.55 7.87 4.58
C ASN A 168 -28.41 8.31 3.36
N ALA A 169 -28.23 7.65 2.20
CA ALA A 169 -28.89 7.88 0.93
C ALA A 169 -28.47 9.12 0.13
N ASP A 170 -27.58 9.97 0.67
CA ASP A 170 -27.05 11.14 -0.03
C ASP A 170 -26.05 10.75 -1.12
N TRP A 171 -25.98 11.60 -2.15
CA TRP A 171 -24.98 11.52 -3.21
C TRP A 171 -23.78 12.41 -2.90
N TYR A 172 -22.61 11.89 -3.25
CA TYR A 172 -21.36 12.60 -3.18
C TYR A 172 -20.66 12.49 -4.53
N PHE A 173 -19.91 13.52 -4.88
CA PHE A 173 -19.03 13.48 -6.04
C PHE A 173 -17.62 13.91 -5.64
N ILE A 174 -16.63 13.25 -6.23
CA ILE A 174 -15.21 13.60 -6.11
C ILE A 174 -14.71 14.13 -7.45
N LEU A 175 -13.97 15.24 -7.40
CA LEU A 175 -13.36 15.89 -8.56
C LEU A 175 -11.90 15.44 -8.75
N PRO A 176 -11.29 15.65 -9.94
CA PRO A 176 -9.90 15.26 -10.21
C PRO A 176 -8.86 15.84 -9.24
N ASN A 177 -9.19 16.95 -8.58
CA ASN A 177 -8.34 17.56 -7.56
C ASN A 177 -8.49 16.92 -6.17
N GLY A 178 -9.28 15.86 -6.01
CA GLY A 178 -9.49 15.14 -4.75
C GLY A 178 -10.54 15.76 -3.81
N VAL A 179 -11.21 16.85 -4.21
CA VAL A 179 -12.29 17.43 -3.39
C VAL A 179 -13.52 16.54 -3.48
N ILE A 180 -13.92 15.96 -2.36
CA ILE A 180 -15.19 15.23 -2.22
C ILE A 180 -16.28 16.17 -1.68
N THR A 181 -17.43 16.19 -2.34
CA THR A 181 -18.51 17.14 -2.09
C THR A 181 -19.82 16.39 -1.89
N ARG A 182 -20.56 16.71 -0.83
CA ARG A 182 -21.95 16.29 -0.64
C ARG A 182 -22.83 17.09 -1.58
N TRP A 183 -23.46 16.42 -2.54
CA TRP A 183 -24.30 17.06 -3.54
C TRP A 183 -25.58 17.63 -2.91
N ASP A 184 -25.99 18.83 -3.32
CA ASP A 184 -27.19 19.49 -2.79
C ASP A 184 -28.50 19.11 -3.49
N ASN A 185 -28.45 18.11 -4.39
CA ASN A 185 -29.54 17.66 -5.24
C ASN A 185 -29.97 18.66 -6.33
N THR A 186 -29.14 19.64 -6.69
CA THR A 186 -29.44 20.56 -7.81
C THR A 186 -29.16 19.88 -9.15
N PRO A 187 -30.19 19.56 -9.97
CA PRO A 187 -30.00 18.79 -11.18
C PRO A 187 -29.11 19.49 -12.20
N GLY A 188 -28.14 18.75 -12.76
CA GLY A 188 -27.24 19.25 -13.79
C GLY A 188 -26.16 20.22 -13.28
N GLN A 189 -26.01 20.37 -11.97
CA GLN A 189 -25.02 21.25 -11.36
C GLN A 189 -24.17 20.49 -10.33
N LEU A 190 -22.87 20.77 -10.34
CA LEU A 190 -21.91 20.28 -9.35
C LEU A 190 -21.83 21.23 -8.16
N THR A 191 -22.96 21.39 -7.48
CA THR A 191 -23.11 22.26 -6.31
C THR A 191 -23.32 21.43 -5.05
N GLY A 192 -22.86 21.94 -3.92
CA GLY A 192 -22.87 21.18 -2.69
C GLY A 192 -21.90 21.73 -1.65
N MET A 193 -21.74 20.96 -0.57
CA MET A 193 -20.81 21.27 0.51
C MET A 193 -19.58 20.38 0.36
N ALA A 194 -18.40 20.97 0.17
CA ALA A 194 -17.14 20.23 0.23
C ALA A 194 -16.99 19.64 1.64
N VAL A 195 -16.81 18.32 1.73
CA VAL A 195 -16.70 17.62 3.03
C VAL A 195 -15.26 17.29 3.39
N ALA A 196 -14.38 17.09 2.39
CA ALA A 196 -12.96 16.93 2.61
C ALA A 196 -12.15 17.23 1.33
N GLN A 197 -10.87 17.54 1.54
CA GLN A 197 -9.83 17.49 0.51
C GLN A 197 -9.06 16.19 0.70
N LEU A 198 -9.18 15.27 -0.26
CA LEU A 198 -8.48 13.99 -0.22
C LEU A 198 -7.26 14.03 -1.17
N PRO A 199 -6.27 13.15 -0.94
CA PRO A 199 -5.27 12.84 -1.96
C PRO A 199 -5.93 12.44 -3.28
N THR A 200 -5.33 12.81 -4.41
CA THR A 200 -5.90 12.58 -5.75
C THR A 200 -6.07 11.10 -6.09
N ARG A 201 -5.37 10.19 -5.41
CA ARG A 201 -5.57 8.73 -5.56
C ARG A 201 -7.00 8.27 -5.25
N PHE A 202 -7.72 8.93 -4.34
CA PHE A 202 -9.14 8.63 -4.08
C PHE A 202 -10.05 8.99 -5.27
N TYR A 203 -9.59 9.88 -6.16
CA TYR A 203 -10.26 10.11 -7.44
C TYR A 203 -9.84 9.06 -8.47
N LEU A 204 -8.58 8.64 -8.50
CA LEU A 204 -8.09 7.66 -9.47
C LEU A 204 -8.69 6.27 -9.22
N ASP A 205 -8.88 5.91 -7.96
CA ASP A 205 -9.41 4.62 -7.50
C ASP A 205 -10.62 4.83 -6.57
N GLU A 206 -11.82 4.59 -7.10
CA GLU A 206 -13.08 4.70 -6.36
C GLU A 206 -13.20 3.68 -5.21
N TYR A 207 -12.44 2.59 -5.24
CA TYR A 207 -12.51 1.55 -4.21
C TYR A 207 -11.91 2.00 -2.88
N LEU A 208 -10.95 2.94 -2.90
CA LEU A 208 -10.45 3.57 -1.68
C LEU A 208 -11.56 4.30 -0.89
N LEU A 209 -12.65 4.71 -1.56
CA LEU A 209 -13.81 5.30 -0.89
C LEU A 209 -14.80 4.24 -0.40
N VAL A 210 -15.04 3.18 -1.17
CA VAL A 210 -16.15 2.23 -0.89
C VAL A 210 -15.74 0.98 -0.13
N GLU A 211 -14.45 0.66 -0.08
CA GLU A 211 -13.86 -0.42 0.72
C GLU A 211 -13.08 0.13 1.93
N SER A 212 -13.34 1.38 2.29
CA SER A 212 -12.68 2.06 3.41
C SER A 212 -13.05 1.44 4.75
N GLU A 213 -12.08 1.32 5.64
CA GLU A 213 -12.28 0.85 7.00
C GLU A 213 -11.88 1.90 8.04
N ILE A 214 -12.25 1.67 9.30
CA ILE A 214 -11.80 2.54 10.40
C ILE A 214 -10.35 2.19 10.72
N GLU A 215 -9.47 3.15 10.52
CA GLU A 215 -8.03 3.00 10.66
C GLU A 215 -7.52 3.80 11.87
N PRO A 216 -7.26 3.13 13.01
CA PRO A 216 -6.89 3.80 14.24
C PRO A 216 -5.44 4.32 14.19
N PHE A 217 -5.21 5.45 14.86
CA PHE A 217 -3.85 5.95 15.09
C PHE A 217 -3.11 5.11 16.15
N LEU A 218 -1.79 4.96 16.01
CA LEU A 218 -0.94 4.07 16.82
C LEU A 218 0.14 4.84 17.61
N ASN A 219 0.25 4.52 18.90
CA ASN A 219 1.33 5.00 19.77
C ASN A 219 2.45 3.95 19.88
N GLY A 220 3.61 4.37 20.37
CA GLY A 220 4.74 3.49 20.67
C GLY A 220 5.68 3.23 19.49
N TRP A 221 5.53 3.95 18.38
CA TRP A 221 6.37 3.78 17.19
C TRP A 221 7.51 4.78 17.16
N THR A 222 8.72 4.31 16.87
CA THR A 222 9.90 5.17 16.76
C THR A 222 10.00 5.76 15.35
N ILE A 223 10.06 7.09 15.29
CA ILE A 223 10.27 7.89 14.09
C ILE A 223 11.60 8.63 14.24
N GLU A 224 12.42 8.60 13.20
CA GLU A 224 13.70 9.29 13.11
C GLU A 224 13.62 10.50 12.21
N LEU A 225 14.36 11.55 12.58
CA LEU A 225 14.63 12.71 11.75
C LEU A 225 16.08 12.67 11.32
N LEU A 226 16.32 12.65 10.02
CA LEU A 226 17.64 12.68 9.42
C LEU A 226 17.90 14.06 8.82
N ASP A 227 19.12 14.54 8.94
CA ASP A 227 19.57 15.73 8.23
C ASP A 227 19.88 15.46 6.75
N LYS A 228 20.33 16.49 6.04
CA LYS A 228 20.73 16.43 4.62
C LYS A 228 21.90 15.48 4.33
N ASP A 229 22.65 15.04 5.35
CA ASP A 229 23.79 14.14 5.23
C ASP A 229 23.43 12.71 5.74
N ASP A 230 22.12 12.42 5.81
CA ASP A 230 21.52 11.17 6.27
C ASP A 230 21.91 10.79 7.72
N GLN A 231 22.30 11.76 8.55
CA GLN A 231 22.57 11.52 9.96
C GLN A 231 21.31 11.69 10.78
N VAL A 232 21.04 10.73 11.68
CA VAL A 232 19.92 10.84 12.62
C VAL A 232 20.22 11.96 13.61
N VAL A 233 19.43 13.04 13.54
CA VAL A 233 19.56 14.23 14.39
C VAL A 233 18.52 14.29 15.50
N ALA A 234 17.40 13.58 15.36
CA ALA A 234 16.41 13.43 16.42
C ALA A 234 15.60 12.14 16.26
N THR A 235 15.00 11.68 17.35
CA THR A 235 14.04 10.56 17.39
C THR A 235 12.80 10.99 18.15
N SER A 236 11.62 10.59 17.71
CA SER A 236 10.34 10.77 18.39
C SER A 236 9.65 9.43 18.50
N GLU A 237 8.97 9.18 19.62
CA GLU A 237 8.03 8.07 19.75
C GLU A 237 6.61 8.59 19.54
N THR A 238 5.78 7.87 18.79
CA THR A 238 4.39 8.30 18.57
C THR A 238 3.59 8.18 19.86
N ALA A 239 2.79 9.20 20.16
CA ALA A 239 2.04 9.25 21.41
C ALA A 239 0.70 10.00 21.27
N ASP A 240 -0.11 9.92 22.31
CA ASP A 240 -1.23 10.84 22.51
C ASP A 240 -0.65 12.20 22.95
N ILE A 241 -0.85 13.24 22.15
CA ILE A 241 -0.37 14.60 22.41
C ILE A 241 -1.57 15.56 22.35
N ASP A 242 -1.91 16.17 23.48
CA ASP A 242 -2.91 17.24 23.55
C ASP A 242 -2.36 18.50 22.84
N LEU A 243 -2.68 18.65 21.56
CA LEU A 243 -2.15 19.71 20.69
C LEU A 243 -2.88 21.03 20.93
N ASN A 244 -4.15 20.96 21.30
CA ASN A 244 -4.99 22.13 21.51
C ASN A 244 -4.96 22.66 22.97
N GLN A 245 -4.37 21.89 23.89
CA GLN A 245 -4.20 22.16 25.31
C GLN A 245 -5.52 22.31 26.08
N ASP A 246 -6.57 21.59 25.68
CA ASP A 246 -7.86 21.57 26.35
C ASP A 246 -7.95 20.54 27.49
N GLY A 247 -6.91 19.72 27.67
CA GLY A 247 -6.81 18.69 28.70
C GLY A 247 -7.49 17.36 28.33
N MET A 248 -7.99 17.21 27.11
CA MET A 248 -8.54 15.99 26.55
C MET A 248 -7.73 15.54 25.33
N ILE A 249 -7.81 14.25 25.00
CA ILE A 249 -7.20 13.70 23.77
C ILE A 249 -8.31 13.39 22.79
N ASP A 250 -8.34 14.10 21.67
CA ASP A 250 -9.14 13.79 20.49
C ASP A 250 -8.50 12.65 19.69
N PRO A 251 -9.11 11.46 19.62
CA PRO A 251 -8.55 10.34 18.87
C PRO A 251 -8.29 10.61 17.38
N GLU A 252 -9.00 11.54 16.73
CA GLU A 252 -8.80 11.82 15.29
C GLU A 252 -7.73 12.87 15.01
N HIS A 253 -7.29 13.64 16.01
CA HIS A 253 -6.33 14.73 15.84
C HIS A 253 -5.07 14.60 16.70
N GLU A 254 -5.14 13.87 17.81
CA GLU A 254 -4.16 13.94 18.90
C GLU A 254 -3.59 12.58 19.30
N ARG A 255 -4.01 11.49 18.65
CA ARG A 255 -3.44 10.14 18.83
C ARG A 255 -2.40 9.81 17.76
N GLY A 256 -1.39 9.02 18.14
CA GLY A 256 -0.36 8.53 17.23
C GLY A 256 0.51 9.63 16.65
N VAL A 257 0.63 10.77 17.34
CA VAL A 257 1.38 11.93 16.89
C VAL A 257 2.87 11.71 17.17
N TYR A 258 3.73 11.98 16.19
CA TYR A 258 5.15 12.21 16.41
C TYR A 258 5.46 13.69 16.20
N GLN A 259 6.41 14.22 16.96
CA GLN A 259 6.79 15.63 16.84
C GLN A 259 8.29 15.82 17.07
N PHE A 260 8.93 16.48 16.11
CA PHE A 260 10.30 16.98 16.26
C PHE A 260 10.22 18.47 16.50
N THR A 261 10.55 18.90 17.72
CA THR A 261 10.62 20.31 18.09
C THR A 261 12.06 20.79 18.09
N LEU A 262 12.25 22.11 18.26
CA LEU A 262 13.57 22.72 18.40
C LEU A 262 14.45 22.50 17.16
N LEU A 263 13.83 22.51 15.97
CA LEU A 263 14.53 22.33 14.71
C LEU A 263 15.05 23.65 14.17
N VAL A 264 16.24 23.62 13.58
CA VAL A 264 16.73 24.75 12.79
C VAL A 264 16.18 24.66 11.36
N SER A 265 16.07 25.79 10.66
CA SER A 265 15.63 25.82 9.27
C SER A 265 16.51 24.91 8.40
N GLY A 266 15.89 24.10 7.55
CA GLY A 266 16.62 23.12 6.74
C GLY A 266 15.70 22.14 6.05
N THR A 267 16.29 21.21 5.32
CA THR A 267 15.58 20.06 4.74
C THR A 267 15.95 18.83 5.54
N TYR A 268 14.95 18.10 5.99
CA TYR A 268 15.10 16.88 6.77
C TYR A 268 14.36 15.73 6.11
N THR A 269 14.85 14.52 6.30
CA THR A 269 14.13 13.30 5.92
C THR A 269 13.50 12.70 7.17
N VAL A 270 12.20 12.43 7.13
CA VAL A 270 11.50 11.75 8.23
C VAL A 270 11.34 10.28 7.87
N ARG A 271 11.74 9.37 8.77
CA ARG A 271 11.74 7.93 8.55
C ARG A 271 11.14 7.19 9.74
N GLU A 272 10.29 6.20 9.50
CA GLU A 272 9.90 5.25 10.54
C GLU A 272 10.91 4.11 10.72
N ILE A 273 11.04 3.62 11.96
CA ILE A 273 11.71 2.36 12.24
C ILE A 273 10.70 1.22 12.16
N ASN A 274 10.99 0.21 11.34
CA ASN A 274 10.15 -0.97 11.18
C ASN A 274 9.97 -1.71 12.51
N GLN A 275 8.74 -2.14 12.78
CA GLN A 275 8.37 -2.92 13.96
C GLN A 275 8.04 -4.36 13.57
N THR A 276 8.50 -5.32 14.39
CA THR A 276 8.23 -6.75 14.18
C THR A 276 6.72 -7.04 14.10
N GLY A 277 6.32 -7.84 13.12
CA GLY A 277 4.92 -8.24 12.90
C GLY A 277 4.11 -7.25 12.05
N TYR A 278 4.69 -6.10 11.71
CA TYR A 278 4.09 -5.12 10.82
C TYR A 278 4.89 -4.98 9.54
N SER A 279 4.22 -4.52 8.49
CA SER A 279 4.84 -4.07 7.25
C SER A 279 4.38 -2.64 6.96
N PRO A 280 5.28 -1.76 6.49
CA PRO A 280 4.91 -0.42 6.06
C PRO A 280 3.85 -0.49 4.98
N SER A 281 2.82 0.32 5.13
CA SER A 281 1.76 0.43 4.14
C SER A 281 2.25 1.07 2.87
N ALA A 282 1.42 0.80 1.89
CA ALA A 282 1.43 1.30 0.56
C ALA A 282 1.22 2.84 0.52
N GLY A 283 2.22 3.60 0.96
CA GLY A 283 2.17 5.07 1.05
C GLY A 283 3.55 5.73 0.88
N PRO A 284 3.63 7.07 0.91
CA PRO A 284 4.83 7.85 0.61
C PRO A 284 6.01 7.69 1.60
N THR A 285 6.00 6.67 2.48
CA THR A 285 6.71 6.72 3.76
C THR A 285 7.25 5.38 4.29
N SER A 286 7.41 4.36 3.43
CA SER A 286 8.17 3.14 3.76
C SER A 286 9.70 3.37 3.79
N MET A 287 10.49 2.42 4.30
CA MET A 287 11.97 2.52 4.36
C MET A 287 12.67 2.83 3.02
N SER A 288 12.02 2.54 1.89
CA SER A 288 12.53 2.83 0.53
C SER A 288 11.72 3.91 -0.19
N ALA A 289 10.84 4.64 0.51
CA ALA A 289 9.98 5.66 -0.10
C ALA A 289 10.76 6.80 -0.74
N GLN A 290 11.90 7.22 -0.19
CA GLN A 290 12.77 8.20 -0.86
C GLN A 290 13.28 7.64 -2.20
N GLN A 291 13.75 6.39 -2.22
CA GLN A 291 14.23 5.76 -3.46
C GLN A 291 13.10 5.56 -4.47
N ALA A 292 11.90 5.22 -4.00
CA ALA A 292 10.69 5.12 -4.82
C ALA A 292 10.31 6.48 -5.41
N TYR A 293 10.32 7.55 -4.61
CA TYR A 293 10.08 8.91 -5.05
C TYR A 293 11.11 9.37 -6.08
N ASP A 294 12.40 9.18 -5.81
CA ASP A 294 13.48 9.54 -6.73
C ASP A 294 13.36 8.76 -8.05
N LEU A 295 12.98 7.48 -7.99
CA LEU A 295 12.75 6.66 -9.17
C LEU A 295 11.56 7.16 -9.99
N ASP A 296 10.45 7.49 -9.34
CA ASP A 296 9.29 8.08 -10.01
C ASP A 296 9.62 9.41 -10.66
N GLN A 297 10.25 10.33 -9.94
CA GLN A 297 10.61 11.64 -10.48
C GLN A 297 11.59 11.54 -11.66
N SER A 298 12.51 10.57 -11.62
CA SER A 298 13.50 10.38 -12.69
C SER A 298 12.93 9.66 -13.91
N LEU A 299 12.05 8.69 -13.74
CA LEU A 299 11.49 7.89 -14.82
C LEU A 299 10.14 8.41 -15.33
N ASN A 300 9.49 9.27 -14.55
CA ASN A 300 8.12 9.75 -14.72
C ASN A 300 7.18 8.55 -14.90
N LEU A 301 7.06 7.75 -13.84
CA LEU A 301 6.27 6.53 -13.88
C LEU A 301 4.81 6.88 -14.03
N ASN A 302 4.08 6.04 -14.76
CA ASN A 302 2.70 6.31 -15.09
C ASN A 302 1.85 5.08 -14.81
N TYR A 303 0.91 5.24 -13.88
CA TYR A 303 -0.14 4.27 -13.69
C TYR A 303 -1.39 4.61 -14.52
N THR A 304 -1.83 3.65 -15.33
CA THR A 304 -3.03 3.80 -16.18
C THR A 304 -4.24 3.01 -15.64
N GLY A 305 -4.24 2.62 -14.37
CA GLY A 305 -5.34 1.86 -13.75
C GLY A 305 -5.25 0.34 -13.91
N ASN A 306 -4.20 -0.20 -14.55
CA ASN A 306 -3.88 -1.62 -14.61
C ASN A 306 -2.35 -1.82 -14.74
N TYR A 307 -1.84 -2.97 -14.31
CA TYR A 307 -0.46 -3.40 -14.52
C TYR A 307 -0.43 -4.72 -15.29
N HIS A 308 0.62 -4.92 -16.09
CA HIS A 308 0.89 -6.24 -16.65
C HIS A 308 1.67 -7.04 -15.62
N THR A 309 1.43 -8.35 -15.57
CA THR A 309 2.13 -9.28 -14.69
C THR A 309 2.71 -10.44 -15.49
N ASN A 310 3.86 -10.93 -15.06
CA ASN A 310 4.50 -12.18 -15.48
C ASN A 310 4.69 -12.38 -17.01
N PHE A 311 4.74 -11.32 -17.81
CA PHE A 311 5.05 -11.39 -19.24
C PHE A 311 6.38 -12.12 -19.53
N GLY A 312 7.35 -11.97 -18.63
CA GLY A 312 8.68 -12.54 -18.67
C GLY A 312 8.84 -13.88 -17.97
N GLY A 313 7.78 -14.43 -17.36
CA GLY A 313 7.83 -15.72 -16.66
C GLY A 313 8.61 -15.73 -15.35
N ARG A 314 8.90 -14.57 -14.75
CA ARG A 314 9.64 -14.43 -13.48
C ARG A 314 8.77 -13.95 -12.32
N GLY A 315 7.45 -13.89 -12.51
CA GLY A 315 6.53 -13.35 -11.52
C GLY A 315 6.76 -11.86 -11.29
N GLU A 316 6.97 -11.09 -12.36
CA GLU A 316 7.26 -9.67 -12.27
C GLU A 316 6.03 -8.78 -12.53
N ASN A 317 5.98 -7.62 -11.88
CA ASN A 317 4.95 -6.61 -12.09
C ASN A 317 5.52 -5.43 -12.88
N TRP A 318 4.77 -4.96 -13.88
CA TRP A 318 5.25 -4.03 -14.88
C TRP A 318 4.67 -2.63 -14.70
N LEU A 319 5.54 -1.62 -14.73
CA LEU A 319 5.13 -0.21 -14.72
C LEU A 319 5.68 0.50 -15.94
N ARG A 320 4.89 1.43 -16.45
CA ARG A 320 5.27 2.23 -17.61
C ARG A 320 6.07 3.45 -17.14
N LYS A 321 7.21 3.68 -17.78
CA LYS A 321 7.96 4.94 -17.67
C LYS A 321 7.75 5.78 -18.94
N SER A 322 8.25 7.01 -18.93
CA SER A 322 8.18 7.92 -20.07
C SER A 322 8.67 7.31 -21.40
N ASP A 323 9.70 6.47 -21.36
CA ASP A 323 10.37 5.91 -22.55
C ASP A 323 10.45 4.38 -22.60
N GLY A 324 9.59 3.66 -21.88
CA GLY A 324 9.62 2.20 -21.86
C GLY A 324 8.88 1.60 -20.67
N TRP A 325 9.39 0.48 -20.18
CA TRP A 325 8.85 -0.23 -19.04
C TRP A 325 9.93 -0.57 -18.03
N ILE A 326 9.55 -0.58 -16.76
CA ILE A 326 10.29 -1.22 -15.69
C ILE A 326 9.51 -2.43 -15.21
N TYR A 327 10.19 -3.37 -14.57
CA TYR A 327 9.54 -4.44 -13.83
C TYR A 327 10.10 -4.56 -12.43
N ILE A 328 9.25 -4.92 -11.49
CA ILE A 328 9.61 -5.21 -10.09
C ILE A 328 9.35 -6.69 -9.79
N LEU A 329 10.24 -7.31 -9.03
CA LEU A 329 10.12 -8.69 -8.55
C LEU A 329 9.63 -8.74 -7.10
N SER A 330 9.18 -9.91 -6.67
CA SER A 330 8.62 -10.13 -5.33
C SER A 330 9.58 -9.87 -4.17
N ASP A 331 10.89 -9.81 -4.42
CA ASP A 331 11.90 -9.40 -3.46
C ASP A 331 12.12 -7.87 -3.39
N GLY A 332 11.35 -7.10 -4.17
CA GLY A 332 11.44 -5.65 -4.25
C GLY A 332 12.50 -5.13 -5.23
N SER A 333 13.23 -6.02 -5.92
CA SER A 333 14.22 -5.60 -6.91
C SER A 333 13.55 -5.03 -8.18
N VAL A 334 13.95 -3.83 -8.58
CA VAL A 334 13.38 -3.08 -9.71
C VAL A 334 14.40 -3.00 -10.84
N TYR A 335 13.95 -3.34 -12.05
CA TYR A 335 14.79 -3.37 -13.24
C TYR A 335 14.25 -2.48 -14.35
N ASP A 336 15.15 -1.76 -15.02
CA ASP A 336 14.90 -1.17 -16.33
C ASP A 336 14.95 -2.28 -17.40
N TRP A 337 13.85 -2.47 -18.12
CA TRP A 337 13.67 -3.63 -18.99
C TRP A 337 14.53 -3.57 -20.26
N ASP A 338 15.25 -4.66 -20.56
CA ASP A 338 15.76 -4.88 -21.90
C ASP A 338 14.63 -5.32 -22.82
N ARG A 339 14.15 -4.38 -23.64
CA ARG A 339 13.10 -4.51 -24.66
C ARG A 339 13.24 -5.71 -25.62
N ASN A 340 14.39 -6.39 -25.67
CA ASN A 340 14.57 -7.62 -26.47
C ASN A 340 14.41 -8.92 -25.66
N SER A 341 13.85 -8.87 -24.46
CA SER A 341 13.63 -10.02 -23.57
C SER A 341 12.16 -10.19 -23.17
N GLY A 342 11.78 -11.36 -22.66
CA GLY A 342 10.39 -11.67 -22.27
C GLY A 342 9.55 -12.32 -23.38
N GLY A 343 8.43 -12.95 -22.99
CA GLY A 343 7.53 -13.66 -23.90
C GLY A 343 8.24 -14.73 -24.74
N THR A 344 8.14 -14.61 -26.07
CA THR A 344 8.77 -15.57 -27.01
C THR A 344 10.30 -15.53 -27.03
N HIS A 345 10.91 -14.53 -26.40
CA HIS A 345 12.36 -14.36 -26.35
C HIS A 345 12.99 -14.97 -25.09
N GLY A 346 12.22 -15.69 -24.27
CA GLY A 346 12.68 -16.30 -23.03
C GLY A 346 12.46 -15.40 -21.81
N PRO A 347 13.13 -15.69 -20.66
CA PRO A 347 12.94 -14.95 -19.43
C PRO A 347 13.25 -13.45 -19.57
N VAL A 348 12.55 -12.61 -18.83
CA VAL A 348 12.84 -11.17 -18.80
C VAL A 348 14.21 -10.87 -18.20
N THR A 349 14.93 -9.96 -18.84
CA THR A 349 16.22 -9.40 -18.39
C THR A 349 16.16 -7.87 -18.36
N GLY A 350 17.01 -7.26 -17.55
CA GLY A 350 17.06 -5.80 -17.39
C GLY A 350 18.24 -5.36 -16.53
N THR A 351 18.42 -4.05 -16.40
CA THR A 351 19.42 -3.44 -15.51
C THR A 351 18.78 -3.16 -14.16
N LEU A 352 19.37 -3.64 -13.06
CA LEU A 352 18.88 -3.33 -11.71
C LEU A 352 19.05 -1.82 -11.45
N ILE A 353 17.96 -1.13 -11.11
CA ILE A 353 17.94 0.32 -10.87
C ILE A 353 17.55 0.70 -9.45
N ALA A 354 16.85 -0.17 -8.72
CA ALA A 354 16.54 0.03 -7.31
C ALA A 354 16.31 -1.31 -6.60
N ASN A 355 16.48 -1.31 -5.28
CA ASN A 355 15.95 -2.36 -4.41
C ASN A 355 15.01 -1.69 -3.43
N LEU A 356 13.72 -1.95 -3.60
CA LEU A 356 12.66 -1.37 -2.79
C LEU A 356 12.15 -2.41 -1.79
N ASP A 357 11.26 -1.97 -0.92
CA ASP A 357 10.50 -2.87 -0.07
C ASP A 357 9.55 -3.75 -0.94
N PRO A 358 9.39 -5.05 -0.66
CA PRO A 358 8.45 -5.94 -1.36
C PRO A 358 7.00 -5.42 -1.42
N VAL A 359 6.60 -4.47 -0.58
CA VAL A 359 5.27 -3.82 -0.69
C VAL A 359 5.06 -3.16 -2.06
N PHE A 360 6.10 -2.60 -2.68
CA PHE A 360 6.01 -1.99 -4.02
C PHE A 360 5.78 -3.04 -5.12
N TYR A 361 6.17 -4.30 -4.89
CA TYR A 361 5.78 -5.39 -5.78
C TYR A 361 4.30 -5.68 -5.62
N THR A 362 3.83 -5.77 -4.38
CA THR A 362 2.44 -6.14 -4.09
C THR A 362 1.44 -5.09 -4.55
N ASN A 363 1.82 -3.80 -4.49
CA ASN A 363 1.07 -2.70 -5.06
C ASN A 363 2.01 -1.77 -5.87
N PRO A 364 2.17 -2.01 -7.18
CA PRO A 364 3.02 -1.17 -8.02
C PRO A 364 2.60 0.29 -8.11
N GLN A 365 1.34 0.63 -7.79
CA GLN A 365 0.87 2.02 -7.81
C GLN A 365 1.67 2.94 -6.93
N LEU A 366 2.15 2.37 -5.83
CA LEU A 366 2.97 3.07 -4.85
C LEU A 366 4.24 3.63 -5.41
N LEU A 367 4.74 3.03 -6.49
CA LEU A 367 5.93 3.52 -7.12
C LEU A 367 5.63 4.82 -7.87
N SER A 368 4.51 4.91 -8.58
CA SER A 368 4.07 6.15 -9.25
C SER A 368 3.41 7.17 -8.32
N ASP A 369 2.94 6.73 -7.15
CA ASP A 369 2.31 7.57 -6.12
C ASP A 369 3.27 7.89 -4.97
N ALA A 370 4.55 7.55 -5.10
CA ALA A 370 5.56 7.81 -4.08
C ALA A 370 5.60 9.32 -3.79
N GLY A 371 5.54 9.67 -2.51
CA GLY A 371 5.64 11.05 -2.05
C GLY A 371 7.03 11.34 -1.49
N ASN A 372 7.42 12.60 -1.53
CA ASN A 372 8.72 13.02 -0.99
C ASN A 372 8.70 12.94 0.55
N PRO A 373 9.50 12.08 1.20
CA PRO A 373 9.60 12.06 2.66
C PRO A 373 10.44 13.22 3.21
N GLN A 374 11.04 14.05 2.34
CA GLN A 374 11.74 15.25 2.75
C GLN A 374 10.78 16.38 3.11
N VAL A 375 11.01 16.95 4.28
CA VAL A 375 10.29 18.10 4.81
C VAL A 375 11.26 19.27 4.86
N SER A 376 10.96 20.32 4.10
CA SER A 376 11.67 21.60 4.22
C SER A 376 10.98 22.45 5.27
N VAL A 377 11.71 22.85 6.30
CA VAL A 377 11.22 23.70 7.37
C VAL A 377 11.86 25.07 7.31
N ALA A 378 11.01 26.09 7.40
CA ALA A 378 11.45 27.47 7.57
C ALA A 378 11.53 27.80 9.06
N ALA A 379 12.36 28.79 9.38
CA ALA A 379 12.51 29.36 10.71
C ALA A 379 11.14 29.69 11.33
N GLY A 380 10.90 29.24 12.57
CA GLY A 380 9.69 29.56 13.34
C GLY A 380 8.39 28.93 12.83
N THR A 381 8.46 27.99 11.88
CA THR A 381 7.28 27.36 11.29
C THR A 381 6.95 26.00 11.88
N MET A 382 5.67 25.64 11.83
CA MET A 382 5.23 24.26 12.01
C MET A 382 4.99 23.67 10.62
N ALA A 383 5.78 22.66 10.27
CA ALA A 383 5.62 21.91 9.04
C ALA A 383 4.89 20.60 9.31
N THR A 384 3.99 20.24 8.40
CA THR A 384 3.40 18.90 8.37
C THR A 384 4.42 17.94 7.78
N GLY A 385 4.80 16.97 8.58
CA GLY A 385 5.59 15.82 8.15
C GLY A 385 4.71 14.72 7.56
N PRO A 386 5.34 13.67 7.02
CA PRO A 386 4.64 12.50 6.51
C PRO A 386 3.79 11.77 7.56
N ASP A 387 2.61 11.28 7.17
CA ASP A 387 1.90 10.27 7.96
C ASP A 387 2.39 8.85 7.58
N PHE A 388 2.47 7.96 8.56
CA PHE A 388 2.94 6.58 8.41
C PHE A 388 1.79 5.61 8.64
N GLY A 389 1.47 4.78 7.65
CA GLY A 389 0.51 3.68 7.79
C GLY A 389 1.25 2.36 7.81
N ASN A 390 0.87 1.42 8.67
CA ASN A 390 1.39 0.04 8.62
C ASN A 390 0.25 -0.95 8.78
N TYR A 391 0.38 -2.09 8.09
CA TYR A 391 -0.53 -3.21 8.22
C TYR A 391 0.17 -4.40 8.87
N MET A 392 -0.64 -5.32 9.41
CA MET A 392 -0.15 -6.65 9.78
C MET A 392 -0.41 -7.60 8.61
N PRO A 393 0.64 -8.21 8.02
CA PRO A 393 0.43 -9.19 6.97
C PRO A 393 -0.35 -10.42 7.48
N THR A 394 -1.14 -11.02 6.59
CA THR A 394 -1.93 -12.24 6.84
C THR A 394 -1.27 -13.46 6.18
N ILE A 395 -1.75 -14.65 6.57
CA ILE A 395 -1.46 -15.92 5.90
C ILE A 395 -2.78 -16.45 5.34
N ILE A 396 -2.80 -16.76 4.05
CA ILE A 396 -3.90 -17.50 3.43
C ILE A 396 -3.39 -18.91 3.14
N SER A 397 -3.96 -19.90 3.82
CA SER A 397 -3.55 -21.29 3.72
C SER A 397 -4.73 -22.19 3.39
N GLY A 398 -4.42 -23.46 3.16
CA GLY A 398 -5.43 -24.41 2.81
C GLY A 398 -4.87 -25.73 2.36
N ARG A 399 -5.78 -26.64 1.98
CA ARG A 399 -5.38 -27.95 1.50
C ARG A 399 -6.18 -28.37 0.27
N VAL A 400 -5.52 -29.09 -0.63
CA VAL A 400 -6.15 -29.67 -1.82
C VAL A 400 -6.35 -31.16 -1.58
N PHE A 401 -7.57 -31.66 -1.76
CA PHE A 401 -7.93 -33.07 -1.59
C PHE A 401 -8.70 -33.62 -2.79
N GLU A 402 -8.62 -34.94 -2.97
CA GLU A 402 -9.39 -35.65 -3.97
C GLU A 402 -10.77 -35.99 -3.42
N ASP A 403 -11.79 -35.29 -3.91
CA ASP A 403 -13.20 -35.50 -3.58
C ASP A 403 -13.77 -36.59 -4.49
N THR A 404 -13.68 -37.82 -4.04
CA THR A 404 -14.11 -38.99 -4.81
C THR A 404 -15.62 -39.13 -4.90
N ASN A 405 -16.37 -38.54 -3.96
CA ASN A 405 -17.82 -38.69 -3.85
C ASN A 405 -18.59 -37.47 -4.42
N GLN A 406 -17.88 -36.39 -4.75
CA GLN A 406 -18.33 -35.14 -5.34
C GLN A 406 -19.28 -34.29 -4.48
N ASP A 407 -19.19 -34.39 -3.15
CA ASP A 407 -20.07 -33.67 -2.24
C ASP A 407 -19.52 -32.30 -1.78
N GLY A 408 -18.27 -31.97 -2.14
CA GLY A 408 -17.59 -30.73 -1.81
C GLY A 408 -17.07 -30.68 -0.37
N MET A 409 -17.06 -31.80 0.36
CA MET A 409 -16.52 -31.95 1.71
C MET A 409 -15.45 -33.03 1.73
N ARG A 410 -14.43 -32.86 2.59
CA ARG A 410 -13.40 -33.89 2.74
C ARG A 410 -13.91 -35.01 3.63
N ASP A 411 -13.96 -36.22 3.08
CA ASP A 411 -14.26 -37.44 3.82
C ASP A 411 -13.02 -38.18 4.35
N LEU A 412 -13.24 -39.11 5.29
CA LEU A 412 -12.17 -39.87 5.93
C LEU A 412 -11.40 -40.79 4.95
N ASN A 413 -12.05 -41.23 3.87
CA ASN A 413 -11.45 -42.08 2.82
C ASN A 413 -10.79 -41.28 1.69
N GLU A 414 -10.79 -39.95 1.78
CA GLU A 414 -10.26 -39.07 0.75
C GLU A 414 -8.86 -38.59 1.08
N SER A 415 -8.03 -38.51 0.04
CA SER A 415 -6.60 -38.21 0.16
C SER A 415 -6.31 -36.77 -0.20
N TYR A 416 -5.45 -36.12 0.59
CA TYR A 416 -4.84 -34.86 0.18
C TYR A 416 -3.88 -35.05 -0.99
N ARG A 417 -3.67 -33.99 -1.76
CA ARG A 417 -2.99 -34.02 -3.06
C ARG A 417 -1.94 -32.91 -3.17
N ASN A 418 -0.69 -33.34 -3.37
CA ASN A 418 0.45 -32.48 -3.62
C ASN A 418 0.59 -32.15 -5.12
N GLY A 419 1.39 -31.14 -5.43
CA GLY A 419 1.70 -30.72 -6.79
C GLY A 419 0.55 -29.97 -7.48
N ARG A 420 -0.46 -29.53 -6.73
CA ARG A 420 -1.61 -28.80 -7.24
C ARG A 420 -1.34 -27.31 -7.24
N ILE A 421 -1.58 -26.65 -8.35
CA ILE A 421 -1.31 -25.22 -8.52
C ILE A 421 -2.45 -24.42 -7.91
N VAL A 422 -2.15 -23.53 -6.97
CA VAL A 422 -3.12 -22.63 -6.34
C VAL A 422 -2.66 -21.20 -6.56
N GLN A 423 -3.59 -20.35 -7.00
CA GLN A 423 -3.36 -18.95 -7.32
C GLN A 423 -4.10 -18.05 -6.35
N LEU A 424 -3.43 -17.00 -5.89
CA LEU A 424 -4.02 -15.87 -5.19
C LEU A 424 -4.20 -14.75 -6.20
N ILE A 425 -5.42 -14.22 -6.29
CA ILE A 425 -5.84 -13.24 -7.29
C ILE A 425 -6.36 -12.02 -6.54
N ASP A 426 -5.93 -10.82 -6.92
CA ASP A 426 -6.44 -9.57 -6.34
C ASP A 426 -7.86 -9.24 -6.83
N ARG A 427 -8.40 -8.12 -6.34
CA ARG A 427 -9.74 -7.63 -6.74
C ARG A 427 -9.85 -7.25 -8.22
N ASP A 428 -8.73 -6.86 -8.84
CA ASP A 428 -8.69 -6.43 -10.25
C ASP A 428 -8.55 -7.65 -11.19
N GLY A 429 -8.41 -8.84 -10.62
CA GLY A 429 -8.32 -10.11 -11.35
C GLY A 429 -6.89 -10.51 -11.70
N ASN A 430 -5.87 -9.80 -11.19
CA ASN A 430 -4.48 -10.14 -11.42
C ASN A 430 -4.04 -11.27 -10.49
N ILE A 431 -3.30 -12.23 -11.03
CA ILE A 431 -2.66 -13.27 -10.22
C ILE A 431 -1.49 -12.62 -9.47
N VAL A 432 -1.64 -12.42 -8.17
CA VAL A 432 -0.60 -11.82 -7.32
C VAL A 432 0.41 -12.85 -6.84
N ARG A 433 -0.01 -14.10 -6.63
CA ARG A 433 0.88 -15.23 -6.28
C ARG A 433 0.35 -16.56 -6.83
N GLU A 434 1.29 -17.48 -7.07
CA GLU A 434 1.03 -18.86 -7.43
C GLU A 434 1.93 -19.78 -6.59
N VAL A 435 1.35 -20.83 -6.02
CA VAL A 435 2.05 -21.83 -5.20
C VAL A 435 1.63 -23.24 -5.60
N GLN A 436 2.45 -24.23 -5.27
CA GLN A 436 2.09 -25.64 -5.39
C GLN A 436 1.78 -26.21 -4.02
N SER A 437 0.69 -26.99 -3.92
CA SER A 437 0.40 -27.75 -2.71
C SER A 437 1.48 -28.80 -2.45
N GLY A 438 1.78 -29.06 -1.18
CA GLY A 438 2.88 -29.93 -0.79
C GLY A 438 2.72 -30.55 0.58
N ASN A 439 3.79 -31.20 1.02
CA ASN A 439 3.90 -31.69 2.39
C ASN A 439 4.50 -30.59 3.27
N VAL A 440 3.85 -30.30 4.39
CA VAL A 440 4.33 -29.36 5.41
C VAL A 440 4.36 -30.08 6.75
N GLU A 441 5.56 -30.21 7.31
CA GLU A 441 5.76 -30.75 8.66
C GLU A 441 5.26 -29.72 9.68
N SER A 442 4.39 -30.15 10.60
CA SER A 442 3.62 -29.23 11.46
C SER A 442 3.70 -29.56 12.95
N ASP A 443 4.08 -30.79 13.33
CA ASP A 443 4.01 -31.27 14.72
C ASP A 443 5.35 -31.71 15.34
N GLY A 444 6.46 -31.56 14.61
CA GLY A 444 7.80 -31.98 14.98
C GLY A 444 8.03 -33.49 14.96
N SER A 445 7.15 -34.27 14.32
CA SER A 445 7.23 -35.73 14.28
C SER A 445 8.20 -36.24 13.20
N VAL A 446 8.57 -37.52 13.32
CA VAL A 446 9.44 -38.17 12.32
C VAL A 446 8.56 -38.75 11.22
N GLY A 447 8.41 -38.01 10.12
CA GLY A 447 7.67 -38.44 8.94
C GLY A 447 6.79 -37.33 8.39
N ILE A 448 5.99 -37.65 7.37
CA ILE A 448 4.87 -36.80 6.95
C ILE A 448 3.60 -37.62 7.20
N ASP A 449 2.68 -37.12 8.02
CA ASP A 449 1.34 -37.69 8.15
C ASP A 449 0.46 -37.22 6.98
N PRO A 450 0.06 -38.12 6.07
CA PRO A 450 -0.72 -37.73 4.89
C PRO A 450 -2.09 -37.11 5.24
N ASN A 451 -2.62 -37.31 6.45
CA ASN A 451 -3.91 -36.79 6.88
C ASN A 451 -3.84 -35.38 7.46
N THR A 452 -2.71 -34.95 7.99
CA THR A 452 -2.53 -33.64 8.62
C THR A 452 -1.55 -32.75 7.87
N GLU A 453 -0.64 -33.34 7.09
CA GLU A 453 0.53 -32.62 6.57
C GLU A 453 0.65 -32.61 5.04
N SER A 454 -0.15 -33.38 4.31
CA SER A 454 -0.14 -33.37 2.83
C SER A 454 -1.14 -32.40 2.21
N GLY A 455 -0.90 -32.01 0.95
CA GLY A 455 -1.77 -31.18 0.13
C GLY A 455 -1.86 -29.72 0.59
N VAL A 456 -0.97 -29.27 1.46
CA VAL A 456 -0.98 -27.93 2.04
C VAL A 456 -0.49 -26.91 1.02
N TYR A 457 -1.22 -25.82 0.85
CA TYR A 457 -0.76 -24.61 0.16
C TYR A 457 -0.78 -23.43 1.14
N GLU A 458 0.13 -22.47 0.94
CA GLU A 458 0.25 -21.31 1.81
C GLU A 458 0.71 -20.07 1.03
N PHE A 459 0.04 -18.95 1.24
CA PHE A 459 0.45 -17.62 0.84
C PHE A 459 0.80 -16.83 2.11
N THR A 460 2.09 -16.64 2.39
CA THR A 460 2.56 -15.85 3.53
C THR A 460 2.73 -14.37 3.18
N ASN A 461 2.80 -13.48 4.18
CA ASN A 461 3.01 -12.05 3.98
C ASN A 461 2.03 -11.44 2.96
N VAL A 462 0.76 -11.84 3.05
CA VAL A 462 -0.29 -11.29 2.20
C VAL A 462 -0.73 -9.96 2.80
N VAL A 463 -0.83 -8.92 1.98
CA VAL A 463 -1.35 -7.62 2.39
C VAL A 463 -2.84 -7.78 2.70
N PRO A 464 -3.39 -7.19 3.78
CA PRO A 464 -4.83 -7.18 4.01
C PRO A 464 -5.62 -6.72 2.78
N GLY A 465 -6.90 -7.05 2.74
CA GLY A 465 -7.78 -6.70 1.64
C GLY A 465 -8.42 -7.91 0.97
N ARG A 466 -8.95 -7.65 -0.23
CA ARG A 466 -9.86 -8.56 -0.92
C ARG A 466 -9.16 -9.43 -1.96
N TYR A 467 -9.19 -10.74 -1.75
CA TYR A 467 -8.57 -11.70 -2.66
C TYR A 467 -9.54 -12.78 -3.10
N THR A 468 -9.22 -13.36 -4.25
CA THR A 468 -9.83 -14.55 -4.79
C THR A 468 -8.80 -15.67 -4.81
N VAL A 469 -9.06 -16.78 -4.13
CA VAL A 469 -8.19 -17.97 -4.20
C VAL A 469 -8.75 -18.93 -5.26
N ARG A 470 -7.88 -19.42 -6.14
CA ARG A 470 -8.23 -20.30 -7.27
C ARG A 470 -7.32 -21.52 -7.33
N HIS A 471 -7.90 -22.71 -7.33
CA HIS A 471 -7.20 -23.93 -7.73
C HIS A 471 -7.17 -24.03 -9.27
N VAL A 472 -5.98 -24.24 -9.85
CA VAL A 472 -5.82 -24.45 -11.30
C VAL A 472 -5.97 -25.92 -11.60
N LEU A 473 -7.11 -26.28 -12.19
CA LEU A 473 -7.43 -27.65 -12.58
C LEU A 473 -6.69 -28.07 -13.85
N ASN A 474 -6.24 -29.33 -13.90
CA ASN A 474 -5.82 -29.95 -15.15
C ASN A 474 -7.05 -30.27 -16.04
N THR A 475 -6.83 -30.50 -17.33
CA THR A 475 -7.91 -30.77 -18.30
C THR A 475 -8.77 -32.01 -18.00
N ALA A 476 -8.32 -32.90 -17.11
CA ALA A 476 -9.03 -34.10 -16.66
C ALA A 476 -9.63 -33.98 -15.24
N GLU A 477 -9.41 -32.87 -14.55
CA GLU A 477 -9.77 -32.68 -13.14
C GLU A 477 -10.90 -31.66 -12.97
N PHE A 478 -11.71 -31.84 -11.94
CA PHE A 478 -12.89 -31.01 -11.67
C PHE A 478 -13.02 -30.66 -10.20
N GLU A 479 -13.19 -29.38 -9.90
CA GLU A 479 -13.39 -28.90 -8.53
C GLU A 479 -14.80 -29.18 -8.03
N THR A 480 -14.90 -29.52 -6.74
CA THR A 480 -16.14 -29.74 -6.00
C THR A 480 -16.27 -28.65 -4.95
N VAL A 481 -17.47 -28.09 -4.81
CA VAL A 481 -17.76 -26.99 -3.87
C VAL A 481 -19.05 -27.29 -3.13
N PRO A 482 -19.28 -26.67 -1.95
CA PRO A 482 -20.52 -26.87 -1.20
C PRO A 482 -21.76 -26.69 -2.08
N PHE A 483 -22.77 -27.50 -1.81
CA PHE A 483 -23.99 -27.78 -2.59
C PHE A 483 -24.76 -26.56 -3.18
N ASN A 484 -24.46 -25.32 -2.78
CA ASN A 484 -25.15 -24.11 -3.24
C ASN A 484 -24.58 -23.49 -4.53
N ASN A 485 -23.44 -23.96 -5.06
CA ASN A 485 -22.81 -23.37 -6.26
C ASN A 485 -22.48 -24.37 -7.39
N GLN A 486 -23.05 -25.58 -7.35
CA GLN A 486 -22.81 -26.68 -8.32
C GLN A 486 -23.04 -26.30 -9.80
N TYR A 487 -23.95 -25.36 -10.07
CA TYR A 487 -24.27 -24.97 -11.45
C TYR A 487 -23.22 -24.02 -12.04
N ALA A 488 -22.55 -23.21 -11.21
CA ALA A 488 -21.47 -22.34 -11.65
C ALA A 488 -20.24 -23.14 -12.09
N SER A 489 -19.87 -24.16 -11.30
CA SER A 489 -18.82 -25.11 -11.68
C SER A 489 -19.23 -25.93 -12.91
N LEU A 490 -20.49 -26.38 -13.02
CA LEU A 490 -20.99 -27.04 -14.24
C LEU A 490 -20.94 -26.13 -15.48
N ALA A 491 -21.34 -24.87 -15.37
CA ALA A 491 -21.29 -23.93 -16.47
C ALA A 491 -19.86 -23.62 -16.93
N TYR A 492 -18.92 -23.49 -15.99
CA TYR A 492 -17.49 -23.36 -16.30
C TYR A 492 -16.95 -24.58 -17.05
N ARG A 493 -17.26 -25.79 -16.57
CA ARG A 493 -16.90 -27.06 -17.23
C ARG A 493 -17.45 -27.13 -18.66
N LEU A 494 -18.70 -26.73 -18.86
CA LEU A 494 -19.33 -26.71 -20.17
C LEU A 494 -18.65 -25.70 -21.11
N ASN A 495 -18.29 -24.52 -20.60
CA ASN A 495 -17.61 -23.51 -21.41
C ASN A 495 -16.22 -23.95 -21.85
N GLN A 496 -15.40 -24.49 -20.94
CA GLN A 496 -14.06 -24.94 -21.30
C GLN A 496 -14.06 -26.10 -22.30
N ARG A 497 -15.04 -26.99 -22.20
CA ARG A 497 -15.18 -28.12 -23.13
C ARG A 497 -15.75 -27.69 -24.49
N LEU A 498 -16.78 -26.85 -24.49
CA LEU A 498 -17.55 -26.51 -25.69
C LEU A 498 -17.03 -25.26 -26.40
N ASP A 499 -16.20 -24.46 -25.73
CA ASP A 499 -15.77 -23.11 -26.14
C ASP A 499 -16.96 -22.30 -26.66
N LEU A 500 -17.86 -21.97 -25.74
CA LEU A 500 -19.14 -21.34 -26.06
C LEU A 500 -18.89 -19.87 -26.40
N LYS A 501 -19.46 -19.42 -27.52
CA LYS A 501 -19.40 -18.03 -27.97
C LYS A 501 -20.80 -17.45 -28.13
N PHE A 502 -20.97 -16.21 -27.69
CA PHE A 502 -22.15 -15.42 -27.98
C PHE A 502 -21.98 -14.70 -29.33
N THR A 503 -22.89 -14.97 -30.26
CA THR A 503 -22.85 -14.40 -31.62
C THR A 503 -23.73 -13.16 -31.78
N GLY A 504 -24.14 -12.52 -30.68
CA GLY A 504 -24.86 -11.24 -30.70
C GLY A 504 -26.39 -11.33 -30.78
N ASN A 505 -26.97 -12.51 -31.02
CA ASN A 505 -28.43 -12.71 -31.04
C ASN A 505 -28.79 -14.04 -30.36
N TYR A 506 -29.74 -14.01 -29.42
CA TYR A 506 -30.46 -15.22 -29.01
C TYR A 506 -31.59 -15.44 -30.03
N PHE A 507 -31.46 -16.49 -30.84
CA PHE A 507 -32.56 -16.87 -31.73
C PHE A 507 -33.61 -17.60 -30.90
N GLU A 508 -34.71 -16.91 -30.56
CA GLU A 508 -35.89 -17.57 -30.03
C GLU A 508 -36.59 -18.31 -31.18
N SER A 509 -36.69 -19.63 -31.13
CA SER A 509 -37.52 -20.36 -32.09
C SER A 509 -39.00 -20.03 -31.87
N ASP A 510 -39.75 -19.85 -32.96
CA ASP A 510 -41.18 -19.53 -33.01
C ASP A 510 -42.11 -20.67 -32.57
N GLY A 511 -41.58 -21.70 -31.88
CA GLY A 511 -42.28 -22.90 -31.45
C GLY A 511 -42.22 -23.13 -29.94
N THR A 512 -43.15 -22.53 -29.20
CA THR A 512 -43.63 -22.90 -27.85
C THR A 512 -42.67 -22.91 -26.64
N ASN A 513 -41.34 -22.93 -26.78
CA ASN A 513 -40.41 -23.09 -25.63
C ASN A 513 -39.37 -21.97 -25.42
N GLN A 514 -39.25 -21.00 -26.34
CA GLN A 514 -38.38 -19.81 -26.24
C GLN A 514 -36.89 -20.11 -25.95
N GLU A 515 -36.31 -21.15 -26.54
CA GLU A 515 -34.92 -21.56 -26.29
C GLU A 515 -33.89 -20.47 -26.66
N ARG A 516 -32.73 -20.47 -25.97
CA ARG A 516 -31.61 -19.56 -26.26
C ARG A 516 -30.41 -20.32 -26.80
N PHE A 517 -29.93 -19.94 -27.99
CA PHE A 517 -28.84 -20.61 -28.69
C PHE A 517 -27.47 -19.98 -28.41
N LEU A 518 -26.44 -20.83 -28.34
CA LEU A 518 -25.01 -20.47 -28.22
C LEU A 518 -24.22 -21.26 -29.26
N TYR A 519 -23.16 -20.67 -29.81
CA TYR A 519 -22.28 -21.39 -30.74
C TYR A 519 -21.18 -22.10 -29.93
N SER A 520 -20.99 -23.40 -30.15
CA SER A 520 -19.85 -24.15 -29.63
C SER A 520 -18.77 -24.25 -30.69
N VAL A 521 -17.61 -23.64 -30.42
CA VAL A 521 -16.45 -23.73 -31.31
C VAL A 521 -15.92 -25.16 -31.35
N SER A 522 -15.86 -25.84 -30.20
CA SER A 522 -15.39 -27.23 -30.11
C SER A 522 -16.24 -28.21 -30.91
N LEU A 523 -17.58 -28.06 -30.88
CA LEU A 523 -18.50 -28.92 -31.64
C LEU A 523 -18.71 -28.45 -33.09
N LYS A 524 -18.22 -27.25 -33.44
CA LYS A 524 -18.52 -26.58 -34.72
C LYS A 524 -20.03 -26.52 -35.01
N GLY A 525 -20.82 -26.28 -33.98
CA GLY A 525 -22.27 -26.42 -34.03
C GLY A 525 -22.97 -25.61 -32.93
N TRP A 526 -24.29 -25.60 -32.97
CA TRP A 526 -25.09 -24.85 -32.00
C TRP A 526 -25.49 -25.73 -30.83
N VAL A 527 -25.55 -25.11 -29.65
CA VAL A 527 -26.22 -25.64 -28.47
C VAL A 527 -27.37 -24.71 -28.11
N TYR A 528 -28.38 -25.20 -27.40
CA TYR A 528 -29.48 -24.38 -26.91
C TYR A 528 -29.83 -24.71 -25.46
N ILE A 529 -30.23 -23.70 -24.70
CA ILE A 529 -30.70 -23.84 -23.32
C ILE A 529 -32.21 -23.62 -23.24
N THR A 530 -32.90 -24.48 -22.50
CA THR A 530 -34.35 -24.39 -22.25
C THR A 530 -34.65 -23.54 -21.01
N LYS A 531 -35.91 -23.11 -20.84
CA LYS A 531 -36.37 -22.39 -19.63
C LYS A 531 -36.10 -23.12 -18.31
N ALA A 532 -35.99 -24.44 -18.35
CA ALA A 532 -35.68 -25.25 -17.17
C ALA A 532 -34.19 -25.22 -16.81
N GLY A 533 -33.32 -24.73 -17.70
CA GLY A 533 -31.86 -24.78 -17.55
C GLY A 533 -31.21 -25.96 -18.27
N ASP A 534 -31.96 -26.77 -19.02
CA ASP A 534 -31.39 -27.91 -19.74
C ASP A 534 -30.65 -27.44 -21.00
N LEU A 535 -29.38 -27.82 -21.13
CA LEU A 535 -28.53 -27.50 -22.27
C LEU A 535 -28.46 -28.69 -23.23
N TYR A 536 -28.77 -28.45 -24.51
CA TYR A 536 -28.80 -29.47 -25.56
C TYR A 536 -27.84 -29.15 -26.70
N GLN A 537 -27.22 -30.17 -27.29
CA GLN A 537 -26.57 -30.07 -28.58
C GLN A 537 -27.65 -30.08 -29.66
N TRP A 538 -27.65 -29.06 -30.51
CA TRP A 538 -28.60 -28.99 -31.62
C TRP A 538 -28.20 -29.97 -32.72
N ASN A 539 -29.11 -30.88 -33.08
CA ASN A 539 -28.93 -31.81 -34.19
C ASN A 539 -29.77 -31.31 -35.38
N PRO A 540 -29.16 -30.67 -36.40
CA PRO A 540 -29.92 -30.21 -37.55
C PRO A 540 -30.41 -31.40 -38.37
N THR A 541 -31.73 -31.63 -38.42
CA THR A 541 -32.33 -32.51 -39.42
C THR A 541 -32.45 -31.77 -40.75
N SER A 542 -32.22 -32.44 -41.87
CA SER A 542 -32.45 -31.90 -43.22
C SER A 542 -33.96 -31.71 -43.47
N GLY A 543 -34.50 -30.57 -43.06
CA GLY A 543 -35.92 -30.20 -43.14
C GLY A 543 -36.23 -29.02 -42.19
N PRO A 544 -37.46 -28.44 -42.22
CA PRO A 544 -37.88 -27.48 -41.20
C PRO A 544 -37.69 -28.12 -39.81
N ALA A 545 -37.13 -27.35 -38.87
CA ALA A 545 -36.74 -27.85 -37.55
C ALA A 545 -37.93 -28.60 -36.91
N PRO A 546 -37.75 -29.86 -36.47
CA PRO A 546 -38.82 -30.58 -35.81
C PRO A 546 -39.25 -29.80 -34.56
N ILE A 547 -40.56 -29.74 -34.34
CA ILE A 547 -41.15 -29.22 -33.10
C ILE A 547 -41.67 -30.45 -32.33
N PRO A 548 -41.17 -30.74 -31.11
CA PRO A 548 -40.10 -30.03 -30.40
C PRO A 548 -38.71 -30.28 -31.00
N LEU A 549 -37.79 -29.32 -30.78
CA LEU A 549 -36.40 -29.41 -31.26
C LEU A 549 -35.77 -30.75 -30.86
N SER A 550 -35.17 -31.45 -31.83
CA SER A 550 -34.40 -32.66 -31.56
C SER A 550 -32.96 -32.28 -31.20
N GLY A 551 -32.57 -32.46 -29.95
CA GLY A 551 -31.21 -32.26 -29.47
C GLY A 551 -30.77 -33.36 -28.52
N THR A 552 -29.46 -33.55 -28.39
CA THR A 552 -28.88 -34.44 -27.40
C THR A 552 -28.66 -33.67 -26.10
N LEU A 553 -29.22 -34.11 -24.97
CA LEU A 553 -29.01 -33.44 -23.68
C LEU A 553 -27.51 -33.47 -23.33
N ILE A 554 -26.94 -32.31 -23.07
CA ILE A 554 -25.55 -32.14 -22.65
C ILE A 554 -25.48 -32.05 -21.12
N ALA A 555 -26.33 -31.23 -20.51
CA ALA A 555 -26.31 -30.95 -19.08
C ALA A 555 -27.63 -30.38 -18.59
N ARG A 556 -27.89 -30.52 -17.28
CA ARG A 556 -29.00 -29.85 -16.59
C ARG A 556 -28.43 -28.78 -15.66
N LEU A 557 -28.79 -27.53 -15.91
CA LEU A 557 -28.50 -26.39 -15.04
C LEU A 557 -29.79 -25.95 -14.34
N ASP A 558 -29.78 -24.76 -13.72
CA ASP A 558 -31.00 -24.10 -13.27
C ASP A 558 -31.53 -23.07 -14.28
N ALA A 559 -32.77 -22.62 -14.05
CA ALA A 559 -33.45 -21.63 -14.88
C ALA A 559 -32.74 -20.25 -14.94
N THR A 560 -31.80 -19.95 -14.05
CA THR A 560 -31.07 -18.67 -14.08
C THR A 560 -30.11 -18.59 -15.26
N TYR A 561 -29.60 -19.73 -15.75
CA TYR A 561 -28.74 -19.81 -16.94
C TYR A 561 -29.51 -19.58 -18.24
N TYR A 562 -30.81 -19.86 -18.24
CA TYR A 562 -31.68 -19.45 -19.32
C TYR A 562 -31.90 -17.93 -19.30
N ASN A 563 -32.17 -17.35 -18.12
CA ASN A 563 -32.39 -15.91 -17.98
C ASN A 563 -31.14 -15.10 -18.35
N ASP A 564 -29.96 -15.62 -18.00
CA ASP A 564 -28.66 -15.04 -18.30
C ASP A 564 -27.67 -16.11 -18.83
N PRO A 565 -27.67 -16.37 -20.16
CA PRO A 565 -26.74 -17.30 -20.77
C PRO A 565 -25.28 -16.82 -20.75
N ALA A 566 -25.00 -15.57 -20.37
CA ALA A 566 -23.63 -15.11 -20.16
C ALA A 566 -22.94 -15.92 -19.07
N LYS A 567 -23.69 -16.41 -18.08
CA LYS A 567 -23.20 -17.33 -17.07
C LYS A 567 -22.63 -18.63 -17.63
N LEU A 568 -22.92 -18.99 -18.89
CA LEU A 568 -22.29 -20.12 -19.58
C LEU A 568 -21.01 -19.72 -20.30
N TYR A 569 -21.07 -18.78 -21.25
CA TYR A 569 -19.90 -18.47 -22.09
C TYR A 569 -18.86 -17.55 -21.44
N ASN A 570 -19.20 -16.90 -20.32
CA ASN A 570 -18.27 -16.15 -19.47
C ASN A 570 -18.00 -16.85 -18.13
N ALA A 571 -18.43 -18.11 -17.98
CA ALA A 571 -18.23 -18.84 -16.74
C ALA A 571 -16.75 -18.81 -16.33
N GLN A 572 -16.52 -18.61 -15.03
CA GLN A 572 -15.20 -18.61 -14.39
C GLN A 572 -15.11 -19.81 -13.42
N PRO A 573 -13.90 -20.30 -13.11
CA PRO A 573 -13.74 -21.33 -12.08
C PRO A 573 -14.30 -20.83 -10.74
N THR A 574 -14.76 -21.77 -9.92
CA THR A 574 -15.22 -21.46 -8.57
C THR A 574 -14.08 -20.85 -7.77
N SER A 575 -14.41 -19.79 -7.05
CA SER A 575 -13.40 -18.94 -6.46
C SER A 575 -13.99 -18.34 -5.19
N ILE A 576 -13.21 -18.30 -4.12
CA ILE A 576 -13.68 -17.75 -2.85
C ILE A 576 -13.09 -16.36 -2.69
N THR A 577 -13.97 -15.37 -2.55
CA THR A 577 -13.58 -14.02 -2.16
C THR A 577 -13.36 -13.98 -0.65
N LEU A 578 -12.17 -13.56 -0.25
CA LEU A 578 -11.73 -13.40 1.12
C LEU A 578 -11.53 -11.92 1.39
N THR A 579 -11.96 -11.46 2.55
CA THR A 579 -11.48 -10.21 3.11
C THR A 579 -10.55 -10.59 4.25
N SER A 580 -9.28 -10.24 4.12
CA SER A 580 -8.32 -10.39 5.22
C SER A 580 -8.20 -9.07 5.94
N SER A 581 -8.37 -9.10 7.27
CA SER A 581 -8.16 -7.95 8.17
C SER A 581 -7.16 -8.37 9.25
N GLY A 582 -5.92 -7.89 9.18
CA GLY A 582 -4.89 -8.16 10.18
C GLY A 582 -4.25 -9.56 10.12
N SER A 583 -3.72 -10.04 11.26
CA SER A 583 -2.88 -11.25 11.35
C SER A 583 -3.65 -12.58 11.36
N GLU A 584 -4.85 -12.64 10.80
CA GLU A 584 -5.64 -13.86 10.79
C GLU A 584 -5.03 -14.91 9.84
N GLN A 585 -5.08 -16.18 10.21
CA GLN A 585 -4.82 -17.28 9.27
C GLN A 585 -6.17 -17.68 8.70
N LEU A 586 -6.32 -17.56 7.39
CA LEU A 586 -7.55 -17.97 6.72
C LEU A 586 -7.33 -19.29 5.99
N ASP A 587 -8.07 -20.33 6.40
CA ASP A 587 -7.96 -21.68 5.86
C ASP A 587 -9.07 -22.00 4.85
N TYR A 588 -8.68 -22.40 3.63
CA TYR A 588 -9.62 -22.81 2.58
C TYR A 588 -9.21 -24.11 1.91
N ASN A 589 -10.14 -25.07 1.81
CA ASN A 589 -9.85 -26.36 1.19
C ASN A 589 -10.49 -26.46 -0.19
N PHE A 590 -9.77 -27.08 -1.13
CA PHE A 590 -10.25 -27.39 -2.47
C PHE A 590 -10.42 -28.89 -2.63
N GLY A 591 -11.66 -29.33 -2.92
CA GLY A 591 -11.95 -30.70 -3.35
C GLY A 591 -11.91 -30.79 -4.87
N PHE A 592 -11.38 -31.89 -5.42
CA PHE A 592 -11.47 -32.17 -6.87
C PHE A 592 -11.59 -33.66 -7.19
N TYR A 593 -12.14 -34.01 -8.35
CA TYR A 593 -12.17 -35.40 -8.86
C TYR A 593 -11.58 -35.51 -10.27
N ASP A 594 -11.03 -36.69 -10.59
CA ASP A 594 -10.50 -37.04 -11.93
C ASP A 594 -11.57 -37.79 -12.74
N ILE A 595 -11.75 -37.39 -14.00
CA ILE A 595 -12.72 -37.97 -14.91
C ILE A 595 -12.39 -39.43 -15.28
N ASP A 596 -11.12 -39.80 -15.35
CA ASP A 596 -10.67 -41.13 -15.78
C ASP A 596 -10.94 -42.21 -14.71
N ALA A 597 -11.21 -41.80 -13.47
CA ALA A 597 -11.61 -42.69 -12.37
C ALA A 597 -13.13 -43.02 -12.37
N VAL A 598 -13.97 -42.24 -13.06
CA VAL A 598 -15.44 -42.28 -12.91
C VAL A 598 -16.19 -42.65 -14.20
N PHE A 599 -15.50 -42.77 -15.34
CA PHE A 599 -16.12 -43.18 -16.62
C PHE A 599 -16.73 -44.59 -16.65
N GLY A 600 -16.69 -45.34 -15.54
CA GLY A 600 -17.45 -46.57 -15.37
C GLY A 600 -18.96 -46.38 -15.17
N ASP A 601 -19.44 -45.20 -14.71
CA ASP A 601 -20.78 -45.14 -14.11
C ASP A 601 -21.68 -43.94 -14.47
N PHE A 602 -21.42 -43.25 -15.59
CA PHE A 602 -22.40 -42.30 -16.16
C PHE A 602 -23.71 -42.96 -16.69
N GLY A 603 -23.93 -44.24 -16.35
CA GLY A 603 -25.16 -44.97 -16.65
C GLY A 603 -26.33 -44.73 -15.69
N GLN A 604 -26.18 -43.98 -14.58
CA GLN A 604 -27.25 -43.87 -13.56
C GLN A 604 -27.53 -42.46 -12.98
N LEU A 605 -27.37 -41.40 -13.76
CA LEU A 605 -28.07 -40.13 -13.50
C LEU A 605 -29.01 -39.79 -14.65
N VAL A 606 -29.99 -40.66 -14.88
CA VAL A 606 -31.18 -40.42 -15.73
C VAL A 606 -32.40 -40.21 -14.87
#